data_AF-A0A2D4H4Y6-F1
#
_entry.id   AF-A0A2D4H4Y6-F1
#
_cell.length_a   1.000
_cell.length_b   1.000
_cell.length_c   1.000
_cell.angle_alpha   90.00
_cell.angle_beta   90.00
_cell.angle_gamma   90.00
#
_symmetry.space_group_name_H-M   'P 1'
#
loop_
_entity.id
_entity.type
_entity.pdbx_description
1 polymer ?
#
loop_
_entity_poly.entity_id
_entity_poly.type
_entity_poly.pdbx_seq_one_letter_code
_entity_poly.pdbx_strand_id
1 'polypeptide(L)'
;MLGKRDSEMAVIVEDTNMVASVMDGEDFKAGRFAQSLRLQCFRVVLGSSIDLNDIQDPISDKFFKEVWVATAARNATIFEKVFRCLPSDEVNNLAHLRDFISKPKLACENPTKATEELKKIRGFLVQFCFRFLDEENLLPSVGTKESIVPMETWT
;
A
#
# COMPACT_ATOMS: atom_id res chain seq x y z
N MET A 1 2.40 20.04 -6.99
CA MET A 1 1.34 20.82 -6.29
C MET A 1 1.58 22.34 -6.18
N LEU A 2 2.80 22.88 -6.42
CA LEU A 2 3.10 24.31 -6.22
C LEU A 2 2.49 25.28 -7.26
N GLY A 3 1.91 24.77 -8.36
CA GLY A 3 1.29 25.58 -9.43
C GLY A 3 2.26 26.33 -10.36
N LYS A 4 3.55 26.43 -10.00
CA LYS A 4 4.62 27.01 -10.85
C LYS A 4 5.47 25.97 -11.58
N ARG A 5 5.14 24.70 -11.44
CA ARG A 5 5.82 23.55 -12.07
C ARG A 5 4.90 22.99 -13.15
N ASP A 6 4.70 21.68 -13.15
CA ASP A 6 3.85 20.99 -14.11
C ASP A 6 2.41 21.50 -14.06
N SER A 7 1.79 21.55 -15.25
CA SER A 7 0.39 21.91 -15.39
C SER A 7 -0.49 20.73 -14.95
N GLU A 8 -1.29 20.94 -13.91
CA GLU A 8 -2.21 19.96 -13.36
C GLU A 8 -3.63 20.52 -13.35
N MET A 9 -4.63 19.64 -13.42
CA MET A 9 -6.04 19.99 -13.28
C MET A 9 -6.71 19.07 -12.28
N ALA A 10 -7.56 19.62 -11.42
CA ALA A 10 -8.35 18.87 -10.46
C ALA A 10 -9.78 19.40 -10.43
N VAL A 11 -10.70 18.55 -10.00
CA VAL A 11 -12.10 18.91 -9.72
C VAL A 11 -12.40 18.55 -8.27
N ILE A 12 -13.13 19.44 -7.59
CA ILE A 12 -13.67 19.18 -6.26
C ILE A 12 -15.13 18.81 -6.44
N VAL A 13 -15.51 17.65 -5.90
CA VAL A 13 -16.89 17.16 -5.91
C VAL A 13 -17.37 17.07 -4.47
N GLU A 14 -18.33 17.92 -4.12
CA GLU A 14 -19.01 17.91 -2.83
C GLU A 14 -20.41 17.32 -3.01
N ASP A 15 -20.70 16.26 -2.26
CA ASP A 15 -22.00 15.58 -2.35
C ASP A 15 -23.12 16.45 -1.78
N THR A 16 -24.19 16.60 -2.56
CA THR A 16 -25.47 17.18 -2.11
C THR A 16 -26.52 16.10 -1.83
N ASN A 17 -26.37 14.91 -2.43
CA ASN A 17 -27.21 13.75 -2.19
C ASN A 17 -26.59 12.86 -1.12
N MET A 18 -27.27 12.77 0.02
CA MET A 18 -26.81 11.99 1.15
C MET A 18 -27.55 10.65 1.24
N VAL A 19 -26.86 9.60 1.67
CA VAL A 19 -27.39 8.25 1.89
C VAL A 19 -27.07 7.77 3.30
N ALA A 20 -27.90 6.86 3.82
CA ALA A 20 -27.65 6.24 5.12
C ALA A 20 -26.34 5.45 5.11
N SER A 21 -25.55 5.61 6.16
CA SER A 21 -24.22 5.06 6.32
C SER A 21 -23.90 4.95 7.81
N VAL A 22 -22.67 4.56 8.13
CA VAL A 22 -22.17 4.39 9.50
C VAL A 22 -20.75 4.93 9.59
N MET A 23 -20.41 5.54 10.73
CA MET A 23 -19.11 6.13 10.98
C MET A 23 -18.77 5.96 12.47
N ASP A 24 -17.80 5.11 12.78
CA ASP A 24 -17.46 4.69 14.15
C ASP A 24 -18.65 4.10 14.95
N GLY A 25 -19.45 3.26 14.29
CA GLY A 25 -20.64 2.63 14.87
C GLY A 25 -21.87 3.53 14.95
N GLU A 26 -21.73 4.83 14.71
CA GLU A 26 -22.83 5.79 14.78
C GLU A 26 -23.52 6.00 13.43
N ASP A 27 -24.83 6.25 13.47
CA ASP A 27 -25.62 6.58 12.28
C ASP A 27 -25.06 7.83 11.58
N PHE A 28 -24.71 7.69 10.32
CA PHE A 28 -24.09 8.76 9.54
C PHE A 28 -24.78 8.96 8.20
N LYS A 29 -24.79 10.20 7.71
CA LYS A 29 -25.23 10.52 6.35
C LYS A 29 -23.99 10.71 5.49
N ALA A 30 -23.70 9.75 4.62
CA ALA A 30 -22.55 9.84 3.70
C ALA A 30 -22.98 10.42 2.35
N GLY A 31 -22.07 11.13 1.70
CA GLY A 31 -22.27 11.56 0.32
C GLY A 31 -22.32 10.37 -0.63
N ARG A 32 -23.32 10.33 -1.52
CA ARG A 32 -23.54 9.20 -2.44
C ARG A 32 -22.31 8.94 -3.32
N PHE A 33 -21.76 9.99 -3.92
CA PHE A 33 -20.61 9.88 -4.81
C PHE A 33 -19.37 9.42 -4.04
N ALA A 34 -18.98 10.15 -3.00
CA ALA A 34 -17.79 9.87 -2.21
C ALA A 34 -17.83 8.46 -1.57
N GLN A 35 -18.97 8.06 -1.00
CA GLN A 35 -19.12 6.72 -0.42
C GLN A 35 -19.00 5.63 -1.47
N SER A 36 -19.66 5.80 -2.63
CA SER A 36 -19.60 4.79 -3.70
C SER A 36 -18.19 4.59 -4.23
N LEU A 37 -17.43 5.68 -4.40
CA LEU A 37 -16.04 5.64 -4.83
C LEU A 37 -15.15 4.96 -3.77
N ARG A 38 -15.27 5.35 -2.49
CA ARG A 38 -14.53 4.72 -1.38
C ARG A 38 -14.78 3.23 -1.29
N LEU A 39 -16.04 2.80 -1.32
CA LEU A 39 -16.40 1.38 -1.25
C LEU A 39 -15.83 0.60 -2.44
N GLN A 40 -15.81 1.20 -3.63
CA GLN A 40 -15.18 0.59 -4.80
C GLN A 40 -13.66 0.46 -4.63
N CYS A 41 -12.98 1.49 -4.13
CA CYS A 41 -11.56 1.42 -3.78
C CYS A 41 -11.30 0.28 -2.78
N PHE A 42 -12.08 0.20 -1.69
CA PHE A 42 -11.95 -0.84 -0.66
C PHE A 42 -12.15 -2.24 -1.23
N ARG A 43 -13.16 -2.46 -2.07
CA ARG A 43 -13.36 -3.76 -2.76
C ARG A 43 -12.17 -4.16 -3.62
N VAL A 44 -11.58 -3.22 -4.35
CA VAL A 44 -10.42 -3.53 -5.21
C VAL A 44 -9.20 -3.88 -4.36
N VAL A 45 -8.87 -3.06 -3.36
CA VAL A 45 -7.62 -3.23 -2.59
C VAL A 45 -7.70 -4.33 -1.54
N LEU A 46 -8.87 -4.61 -0.97
CA LEU A 46 -9.07 -5.66 0.03
C LEU A 46 -9.52 -7.00 -0.58
N GLY A 47 -9.92 -6.99 -1.86
CA GLY A 47 -10.33 -8.16 -2.64
C GLY A 47 -11.84 -8.21 -2.87
N SER A 48 -12.23 -8.71 -4.04
CA SER A 48 -13.64 -8.73 -4.50
C SER A 48 -14.57 -9.61 -3.66
N SER A 49 -14.03 -10.53 -2.87
CA SER A 49 -14.77 -11.42 -1.98
C SER A 49 -14.99 -10.86 -0.57
N ILE A 50 -14.62 -9.60 -0.31
CA ILE A 50 -14.83 -8.98 1.00
C ILE A 50 -16.32 -8.74 1.27
N ASP A 51 -16.75 -9.01 2.50
CA ASP A 51 -18.11 -8.66 2.93
C ASP A 51 -18.26 -7.13 2.94
N LEU A 52 -19.35 -6.66 2.36
CA LEU A 52 -19.68 -5.24 2.34
C LEU A 52 -19.86 -4.69 3.75
N ASN A 53 -20.39 -5.49 4.66
CA ASN A 53 -20.58 -5.10 6.06
C ASN A 53 -19.25 -4.79 6.76
N ASP A 54 -18.17 -5.47 6.39
CA ASP A 54 -16.84 -5.26 6.97
C ASP A 54 -16.17 -3.98 6.47
N ILE A 55 -16.68 -3.35 5.41
CA ILE A 55 -16.09 -2.15 4.80
C ILE A 55 -17.03 -0.94 4.80
N GLN A 56 -18.26 -1.08 5.32
CA GLN A 56 -19.21 0.03 5.40
C GLN A 56 -18.70 1.14 6.30
N ASP A 57 -18.24 0.80 7.50
CA ASP A 57 -17.66 1.75 8.45
C ASP A 57 -16.16 1.91 8.19
N PRO A 58 -15.69 3.05 7.66
CA PRO A 58 -14.28 3.22 7.33
C PRO A 58 -13.37 3.52 8.53
N ILE A 59 -13.92 3.80 9.72
CA ILE A 59 -13.11 4.27 10.85
C ILE A 59 -13.29 3.45 12.12
N SER A 60 -14.24 2.51 12.16
CA SER A 60 -14.36 1.58 13.28
C SER A 60 -13.06 0.82 13.55
N ASP A 61 -12.81 0.57 14.84
CA ASP A 61 -11.66 -0.20 15.31
C ASP A 61 -11.59 -1.60 14.66
N LYS A 62 -12.75 -2.23 14.47
CA LYS A 62 -12.89 -3.52 13.77
C LYS A 62 -12.37 -3.42 12.34
N PHE A 63 -12.85 -2.45 11.55
CA PHE A 63 -12.38 -2.27 10.18
C PHE A 63 -10.87 -1.96 10.15
N PHE A 64 -10.41 -1.00 10.94
CA PHE A 64 -9.03 -0.57 10.89
C PHE A 64 -8.05 -1.69 11.29
N LYS A 65 -8.29 -2.36 12.42
CA LYS A 65 -7.35 -3.36 12.97
C LYS A 65 -7.51 -4.72 12.29
N GLU A 66 -8.73 -5.22 12.18
CA GLU A 66 -9.00 -6.61 11.78
C GLU A 66 -9.14 -6.78 10.26
N VAL A 67 -9.48 -5.72 9.53
CA VAL A 67 -9.62 -5.76 8.07
C VAL A 67 -8.43 -5.10 7.39
N TRP A 68 -8.21 -3.80 7.62
CA TRP A 68 -7.21 -3.01 6.90
C TRP A 68 -5.78 -3.41 7.27
N VAL A 69 -5.39 -3.22 8.55
CA VAL A 69 -4.04 -3.52 9.04
C VAL A 69 -3.72 -5.01 8.92
N ALA A 70 -4.63 -5.88 9.34
CA ALA A 70 -4.42 -7.33 9.24
C ALA A 70 -4.21 -7.82 7.80
N THR A 71 -4.96 -7.28 6.83
CA THR A 71 -4.79 -7.65 5.41
C THR A 71 -3.47 -7.13 4.86
N ALA A 72 -3.13 -5.87 5.14
CA ALA A 72 -1.86 -5.27 4.72
C ALA A 72 -0.65 -6.06 5.23
N ALA A 73 -0.63 -6.36 6.54
CA ALA A 73 0.45 -7.11 7.18
C ALA A 73 0.54 -8.55 6.64
N ARG A 74 -0.59 -9.27 6.60
CA ARG A 74 -0.64 -10.65 6.08
C ARG A 74 -0.11 -10.73 4.66
N ASN A 75 -0.57 -9.84 3.78
CA ASN A 75 -0.17 -9.86 2.38
C ASN A 75 1.32 -9.54 2.22
N ALA A 76 1.83 -8.51 2.91
CA ALA A 76 3.24 -8.15 2.90
C ALA A 76 4.13 -9.34 3.33
N THR A 77 3.79 -9.98 4.46
CA THR A 77 4.54 -11.16 4.95
C THR A 77 4.55 -12.32 3.95
N ILE A 78 3.43 -12.58 3.27
CA ILE A 78 3.36 -13.65 2.28
C ILE A 78 4.20 -13.30 1.04
N PHE A 79 4.10 -12.07 0.52
CA PHE A 79 4.90 -11.64 -0.63
C PHE A 79 6.40 -11.72 -0.33
N GLU A 80 6.82 -11.24 0.84
CA GLU A 80 8.21 -11.32 1.30
C GLU A 80 8.69 -12.77 1.43
N LYS A 81 7.90 -13.64 2.05
CA LYS A 81 8.22 -15.07 2.19
C LYS A 81 8.34 -15.79 0.86
N VAL A 82 7.41 -15.54 -0.06
CA VAL A 82 7.31 -16.28 -1.32
C VAL A 82 8.33 -15.77 -2.35
N PHE A 83 8.49 -14.46 -2.45
CA PHE A 83 9.24 -13.83 -3.52
C PHE A 83 10.52 -13.14 -3.09
N ARG A 84 10.72 -12.90 -1.79
CA ARG A 84 11.79 -12.02 -1.29
C ARG A 84 11.82 -10.72 -2.11
N CYS A 85 10.67 -10.06 -2.21
CA CYS A 85 10.51 -8.85 -3.01
C CYS A 85 11.05 -7.62 -2.26
N LEU A 86 11.34 -6.56 -3.02
CA LEU A 86 11.75 -5.26 -2.51
C LEU A 86 10.65 -4.24 -2.82
N PRO A 87 10.46 -3.19 -2.00
CA PRO A 87 11.18 -2.90 -0.75
C PRO A 87 10.85 -3.91 0.38
N SER A 88 11.74 -4.02 1.38
CA SER A 88 11.57 -4.90 2.55
C SER A 88 12.20 -4.24 3.79
N ASP A 89 11.57 -4.42 4.95
CA ASP A 89 12.10 -3.93 6.24
C ASP A 89 13.30 -4.75 6.76
N GLU A 90 13.62 -5.89 6.13
CA GLU A 90 14.85 -6.67 6.41
C GLU A 90 16.11 -6.06 5.75
N VAL A 91 15.94 -5.06 4.87
CA VAL A 91 17.01 -4.49 4.04
C VAL A 91 17.25 -3.02 4.39
N ASN A 92 18.05 -2.78 5.42
CA ASN A 92 18.36 -1.44 5.94
C ASN A 92 19.49 -0.71 5.20
N ASN A 93 20.32 -1.42 4.43
CA ASN A 93 21.46 -0.85 3.70
C ASN A 93 21.82 -1.64 2.42
N LEU A 94 22.75 -1.11 1.62
CA LEU A 94 23.17 -1.70 0.35
C LEU A 94 23.95 -3.01 0.51
N ALA A 95 24.58 -3.26 1.66
CA ALA A 95 25.19 -4.55 1.94
C ALA A 95 24.12 -5.63 2.16
N HIS A 96 23.13 -5.34 3.02
CA HIS A 96 21.97 -6.22 3.24
C HIS A 96 21.24 -6.48 1.92
N LEU A 97 21.11 -5.47 1.06
CA LEU A 97 20.47 -5.62 -0.25
C LEU A 97 21.16 -6.67 -1.11
N ARG A 98 22.49 -6.62 -1.23
CA ARG A 98 23.28 -7.58 -2.01
C ARG A 98 23.14 -9.00 -1.47
N ASP A 99 23.16 -9.15 -0.15
CA ASP A 99 22.97 -10.45 0.50
C ASP A 99 21.53 -10.95 0.34
N PHE A 100 20.55 -10.05 0.35
CA PHE A 100 19.14 -10.38 0.26
C PHE A 100 18.75 -10.89 -1.14
N ILE A 101 19.26 -10.27 -2.20
CA ILE A 101 18.99 -10.65 -3.60
C ILE A 101 19.73 -11.91 -4.06
N SER A 102 20.86 -12.24 -3.43
CA SER A 102 21.64 -13.44 -3.77
C SER A 102 20.98 -14.72 -3.26
N LYS A 103 20.14 -14.62 -2.23
CA LYS A 103 19.40 -15.76 -1.66
C LYS A 103 18.26 -16.19 -2.60
N PRO A 104 18.03 -17.50 -2.78
CA PRO A 104 16.98 -18.01 -3.63
C PRO A 104 15.58 -17.66 -3.08
N LYS A 105 14.60 -17.61 -4.00
CA LYS A 105 13.20 -17.31 -3.69
C LYS A 105 12.42 -18.61 -3.54
N LEU A 106 11.50 -18.68 -2.58
CA LEU A 106 10.65 -19.87 -2.39
C LEU A 106 9.85 -20.21 -3.67
N ALA A 107 9.40 -19.19 -4.41
CA ALA A 107 8.73 -19.38 -5.70
C ALA A 107 9.57 -20.16 -6.73
N CYS A 108 10.90 -20.07 -6.67
CA CYS A 108 11.81 -20.79 -7.55
C CYS A 108 12.16 -22.17 -7.00
N GLU A 109 12.36 -22.30 -5.69
CA GLU A 109 12.79 -23.55 -5.06
C GLU A 109 11.65 -24.56 -4.89
N ASN A 110 10.45 -24.09 -4.52
CA ASN A 110 9.29 -24.95 -4.30
C ASN A 110 8.00 -24.24 -4.77
N PRO A 111 7.69 -24.32 -6.08
CA PRO A 111 6.51 -23.68 -6.66
C PRO A 111 5.18 -24.16 -6.05
N THR A 112 5.10 -25.43 -5.63
CA THR A 112 3.89 -26.00 -5.02
C THR A 112 3.60 -25.33 -3.68
N LYS A 113 4.60 -25.26 -2.79
CA LYS A 113 4.47 -24.60 -1.49
C LYS A 113 4.25 -23.10 -1.64
N ALA A 114 4.91 -22.46 -2.60
CA ALA A 114 4.67 -21.05 -2.93
C ALA A 114 3.21 -20.81 -3.31
N THR A 115 2.64 -21.65 -4.17
CA THR A 115 1.23 -21.57 -4.59
C THR A 115 0.28 -21.75 -3.40
N GLU A 116 0.58 -22.65 -2.45
CA GLU A 116 -0.21 -22.84 -1.24
C GLU A 116 -0.20 -21.60 -0.32
N GLU A 117 0.94 -20.95 -0.17
CA GLU A 117 1.03 -19.69 0.60
C GLU A 117 0.25 -18.56 -0.08
N LEU A 118 0.36 -18.46 -1.41
CA LEU A 118 -0.31 -17.41 -2.18
C LEU A 118 -1.85 -17.50 -2.14
N LYS A 119 -2.42 -18.69 -1.92
CA LYS A 119 -3.87 -18.86 -1.70
C LYS A 119 -4.41 -18.10 -0.48
N LYS A 120 -3.54 -17.70 0.45
CA LYS A 120 -3.91 -16.94 1.67
C LYS A 120 -4.00 -15.43 1.41
N ILE A 121 -3.50 -14.94 0.28
CA ILE A 121 -3.60 -13.53 -0.12
C ILE A 121 -5.06 -13.17 -0.38
N ARG A 122 -5.46 -11.98 0.07
CA ARG A 122 -6.73 -11.36 -0.31
C ARG A 122 -6.49 -9.91 -0.68
N GLY A 123 -6.97 -9.50 -1.85
CA GLY A 123 -6.75 -8.16 -2.37
C GLY A 123 -5.28 -7.89 -2.71
N PHE A 124 -4.96 -6.59 -2.77
CA PHE A 124 -3.65 -6.07 -3.19
C PHE A 124 -2.99 -5.18 -2.14
N LEU A 125 -3.71 -4.85 -1.05
CA LEU A 125 -3.17 -4.03 0.02
C LEU A 125 -1.98 -4.74 0.70
N VAL A 126 -0.87 -4.04 0.83
CA VAL A 126 0.35 -4.49 1.54
C VAL A 126 0.80 -3.40 2.50
N GLN A 127 1.41 -3.80 3.61
CA GLN A 127 2.03 -2.85 4.53
C GLN A 127 3.26 -2.21 3.88
N PHE A 128 3.38 -0.89 4.00
CA PHE A 128 4.53 -0.15 3.47
C PHE A 128 5.75 -0.37 4.37
N CYS A 129 6.92 -0.58 3.76
CA CYS A 129 8.19 -0.80 4.44
C CYS A 129 8.84 0.55 4.80
N PHE A 130 8.97 0.84 6.10
CA PHE A 130 9.55 2.10 6.58
C PHE A 130 11.05 2.03 6.86
N ARG A 131 11.62 0.82 6.92
CA ARG A 131 13.02 0.57 7.27
C ARG A 131 13.88 0.24 6.05
N PHE A 132 13.30 0.24 4.86
CA PHE A 132 14.03 -0.06 3.64
C PHE A 132 15.07 1.02 3.33
N LEU A 133 16.36 0.64 3.32
CA LEU A 133 17.51 1.51 3.09
C LEU A 133 17.58 2.74 4.01
N ASP A 134 17.08 2.63 5.24
CA ASP A 134 17.03 3.75 6.19
C ASP A 134 18.41 4.15 6.75
N GLU A 135 19.43 3.29 6.60
CA GLU A 135 20.82 3.59 6.96
C GLU A 135 21.61 4.23 5.81
N GLU A 136 21.01 4.36 4.62
CA GLU A 136 21.67 4.90 3.43
C GLU A 136 21.26 6.35 3.16
N ASN A 137 22.19 7.14 2.62
CA ASN A 137 21.83 8.41 2.01
C ASN A 137 21.35 8.18 0.59
N LEU A 138 20.02 8.21 0.39
CA LEU A 138 19.39 7.97 -0.91
C LEU A 138 19.48 9.17 -1.89
N LEU A 139 20.15 10.25 -1.50
CA LEU A 139 20.46 11.35 -2.42
C LEU A 139 21.54 10.91 -3.43
N PRO A 140 21.54 11.48 -4.65
CA PRO A 140 22.63 11.30 -5.60
C PRO A 140 24.00 11.59 -4.97
N SER A 141 24.94 10.66 -5.13
CA SER A 141 26.29 10.82 -4.57
C SER A 141 27.01 12.01 -5.19
N VAL A 142 27.80 12.72 -4.39
CA VAL A 142 28.57 13.89 -4.86
C VAL A 142 29.48 13.50 -6.03
N GLY A 143 29.41 14.25 -7.12
CA GLY A 143 30.24 14.03 -8.31
C GLY A 143 29.61 13.10 -9.35
N THR A 144 28.41 12.55 -9.11
CA THR A 144 27.63 11.90 -10.16
C THR A 144 26.87 12.93 -11.00
N LYS A 145 26.44 12.55 -12.20
CA LYS A 145 25.65 13.45 -13.08
C LYS A 145 24.34 13.86 -12.42
N GLU A 146 23.75 12.94 -11.67
CA GLU A 146 22.49 13.11 -10.94
C GLU A 146 22.64 14.13 -9.80
N SER A 147 23.85 14.30 -9.23
CA SER A 147 24.11 15.30 -8.18
C SER A 147 24.10 16.74 -8.68
N ILE A 148 24.18 16.95 -10.00
CA ILE A 148 24.13 18.27 -10.64
C ILE A 148 22.68 18.64 -11.00
N VAL A 149 21.76 17.67 -10.98
CA VAL A 149 20.34 17.90 -11.26
C VAL A 149 19.72 18.66 -10.08
N PRO A 150 18.98 19.76 -10.33
CA PRO A 150 18.31 20.49 -9.26
C PRO A 150 17.38 19.60 -8.42
N MET A 151 17.38 19.76 -7.10
CA MET A 151 16.54 18.95 -6.21
C MET A 151 15.04 19.10 -6.49
N GLU A 152 14.64 20.23 -7.07
CA GLU A 152 13.26 20.45 -7.53
C GLU A 152 12.82 19.53 -8.65
N THR A 153 13.72 18.82 -9.32
CA THR A 153 13.36 17.76 -10.28
C THR A 153 12.78 16.53 -9.59
N TRP A 154 13.12 16.29 -8.31
CA TRP A 154 12.67 15.12 -7.54
C TRP A 154 11.47 15.41 -6.61
N THR A 155 11.01 16.66 -6.53
CA THR A 155 9.98 17.12 -5.57
C THR A 155 8.89 17.91 -6.27
#